data_AF-A0A6G9QPK8-F1
#
_entry.id   AF-A0A6G9QPK8-F1
#
_cell.length_a   1.000
_cell.length_b   1.000
_cell.length_c   1.000
_cell.angle_alpha   90.00
_cell.angle_beta   90.00
_cell.angle_gamma   90.00
#
_symmetry.space_group_name_H-M   'P 1'
#
loop_
_entity.id
_entity.type
_entity.pdbx_description
1 polymer ?
#
loop_
_entity_poly.entity_id
_entity_poly.type
_entity_poly.pdbx_seq_one_letter_code
_entity_poly.pdbx_strand_id
1 'polypeptide(L)'
;MNQDTKYIFETERINSDYLKQVTLEPCPDWMIEACAEFKKDAYCHFNTMHLQDVIVNLLPKEQSQQVKYVIGYVLRGVPIEHAFLKIGDKYFDPTIDVSETQDDEIYELLSLTADEVRHMTRKFGTQDHGVVMLSLRNSDDYKHLFNFNNEELMIDAIKNMLDNEQDLEHQFTENKMRL
;
A
#
# COMPACT_ATOMS: atom_id res chain seq x y z
N MET A 1 1.72 2.78 17.83
CA MET A 1 1.36 2.02 16.62
C MET A 1 0.06 1.31 16.92
N ASN A 2 -1.04 1.56 16.19
CA ASN A 2 -2.26 0.76 16.36
C ASN A 2 -1.99 -0.69 15.88
N GLN A 3 -2.83 -1.65 16.28
CA GLN A 3 -2.66 -3.06 15.89
C GLN A 3 -2.67 -3.25 14.37
N ASP A 4 -3.38 -2.38 13.67
CA ASP A 4 -3.58 -2.38 12.23
C ASP A 4 -2.32 -2.00 11.45
N THR A 5 -1.67 -0.90 11.81
CA THR A 5 -0.39 -0.51 11.21
C THR A 5 0.68 -1.57 11.52
N LYS A 6 0.63 -2.17 12.71
CA LYS A 6 1.52 -3.30 13.08
C LYS A 6 1.36 -4.48 12.13
N TYR A 7 0.13 -4.80 11.72
CA TYR A 7 -0.13 -5.88 10.78
C TYR A 7 0.49 -5.62 9.40
N ILE A 8 0.34 -4.40 8.86
CA ILE A 8 0.98 -4.01 7.59
C ILE A 8 2.50 -4.16 7.69
N PHE A 9 3.11 -3.73 8.79
CA PHE A 9 4.56 -3.85 8.97
C PHE A 9 5.04 -5.29 9.00
N GLU A 10 4.33 -6.15 9.71
CA GLU A 10 4.74 -7.54 9.91
C GLU A 10 4.54 -8.38 8.64
N THR A 11 3.43 -8.19 7.91
CA THR A 11 3.16 -8.99 6.69
C THR A 11 3.89 -8.42 5.48
N GLU A 12 3.87 -7.10 5.30
CA GLU A 12 4.39 -6.46 4.10
C GLU A 12 5.86 -6.05 4.24
N ARG A 13 6.46 -6.18 5.43
CA ARG A 13 7.84 -5.77 5.71
C ARG A 13 8.10 -4.33 5.30
N ILE A 14 7.17 -3.44 5.60
CA ILE A 14 7.31 -2.01 5.30
C ILE A 14 8.06 -1.31 6.43
N ASN A 15 8.87 -0.33 6.06
CA ASN A 15 9.44 0.58 7.05
C ASN A 15 8.37 1.61 7.48
N SER A 16 8.08 1.64 8.78
CA SER A 16 7.09 2.52 9.40
C SER A 16 7.30 4.00 9.17
N ASP A 17 8.53 4.42 8.95
CA ASP A 17 8.86 5.83 8.76
C ASP A 17 8.29 6.37 7.43
N TYR A 18 7.91 5.49 6.51
CA TYR A 18 7.38 5.83 5.19
C TYR A 18 5.87 5.59 5.07
N LEU A 19 5.26 4.92 6.03
CA LEU A 19 3.83 4.60 5.97
C LEU A 19 3.04 5.69 6.69
N LYS A 20 2.21 6.41 5.93
CA LYS A 20 1.42 7.54 6.42
C LYS A 20 -0.06 7.22 6.30
N GLN A 21 -0.81 7.29 7.39
CA GLN A 21 -2.26 7.20 7.34
C GLN A 21 -2.85 8.44 6.65
N VAL A 22 -3.83 8.23 5.77
CA VAL A 22 -4.48 9.27 4.98
C VAL A 22 -5.99 9.06 4.96
N THR A 23 -6.73 10.07 4.50
CA THR A 23 -8.18 10.00 4.33
C THR A 23 -8.50 10.27 2.87
N LEU A 24 -9.39 9.44 2.31
CA LEU A 24 -9.90 9.63 0.96
C LEU A 24 -11.04 10.65 0.99
N GLU A 25 -11.01 11.55 0.02
CA GLU A 25 -12.09 12.47 -0.29
C GLU A 25 -12.96 11.84 -1.39
N PRO A 26 -14.28 12.12 -1.40
CA PRO A 26 -15.13 11.76 -2.53
C PRO A 26 -14.55 12.28 -3.86
N CYS A 27 -14.50 11.43 -4.87
CA CYS A 27 -14.09 11.83 -6.21
C CYS A 27 -15.08 12.87 -6.75
N PRO A 28 -14.62 14.06 -7.19
CA PRO A 28 -15.52 15.04 -7.80
C PRO A 28 -16.06 14.52 -9.14
N ASP A 29 -17.26 14.96 -9.52
CA ASP A 29 -17.97 14.45 -10.72
C ASP A 29 -17.10 14.44 -11.99
N TRP A 30 -16.35 15.51 -12.23
CA TRP A 30 -15.47 15.60 -13.42
C TRP A 30 -14.39 14.51 -13.45
N MET A 31 -13.92 14.04 -12.29
CA MET A 31 -12.92 12.98 -12.18
C MET A 31 -13.55 11.62 -12.48
N ILE A 32 -14.78 11.41 -12.00
CA ILE A 32 -15.58 10.22 -12.30
C ILE A 32 -15.86 10.14 -13.80
N GLU A 33 -16.29 11.26 -14.40
CA GLU A 33 -16.52 11.38 -15.84
C GLU A 33 -15.24 11.12 -16.65
N ALA A 34 -14.11 11.73 -16.26
CA ALA A 34 -12.83 11.50 -16.92
C ALA A 34 -12.39 10.03 -16.84
N CYS A 35 -12.59 9.37 -15.69
CA CYS A 35 -12.27 7.96 -15.53
C CYS A 35 -13.19 7.02 -16.30
N ALA A 36 -14.45 7.38 -16.52
CA ALA A 36 -15.46 6.49 -17.11
C ALA A 36 -15.05 5.95 -18.49
N GLU A 37 -14.22 6.68 -19.23
CA GLU A 37 -13.77 6.28 -20.58
C GLU A 37 -12.77 5.11 -20.58
N PHE A 38 -12.03 4.90 -19.48
CA PHE A 38 -10.96 3.90 -19.42
C PHE A 38 -10.97 3.04 -18.15
N LYS A 39 -11.90 3.29 -17.22
CA LYS A 39 -11.99 2.55 -15.96
C LYS A 39 -12.13 1.05 -16.21
N LYS A 40 -11.28 0.28 -15.54
CA LYS A 40 -11.34 -1.18 -15.49
C LYS A 40 -11.56 -1.64 -14.04
N ASP A 41 -12.54 -2.52 -13.84
CA ASP A 41 -12.88 -3.01 -12.50
C ASP A 41 -11.74 -3.80 -11.88
N ALA A 42 -11.43 -3.53 -10.61
CA ALA A 42 -10.28 -4.09 -9.88
C ALA A 42 -8.89 -3.69 -10.42
N TYR A 43 -8.80 -2.67 -11.28
CA TYR A 43 -7.52 -2.16 -11.82
C TYR A 43 -7.15 -0.76 -11.27
N CYS A 44 -7.13 -0.54 -9.95
CA CYS A 44 -6.65 0.70 -9.29
C CYS A 44 -5.31 1.27 -9.80
N HIS A 45 -4.21 0.50 -9.89
CA HIS A 45 -2.94 1.00 -10.42
C HIS A 45 -3.06 1.57 -11.84
N PHE A 46 -3.71 0.85 -12.75
CA PHE A 46 -3.96 1.31 -14.12
C PHE A 46 -4.86 2.56 -14.15
N ASN A 47 -6.00 2.51 -13.45
CA ASN A 47 -6.99 3.58 -13.46
C ASN A 47 -6.40 4.88 -12.87
N THR A 48 -5.72 4.78 -11.75
CA THR A 48 -5.08 5.92 -11.07
C THR A 48 -3.94 6.50 -11.90
N MET A 49 -3.10 5.67 -12.52
CA MET A 49 -2.04 6.13 -13.42
C MET A 49 -2.60 6.85 -14.65
N HIS A 50 -3.61 6.28 -15.32
CA HIS A 50 -4.22 6.91 -16.49
C HIS A 50 -4.91 8.23 -16.12
N LEU A 51 -5.61 8.26 -14.98
CA LEU A 51 -6.23 9.48 -14.50
C LEU A 51 -5.19 10.57 -14.19
N GLN A 52 -4.05 10.21 -13.58
CA GLN A 52 -2.94 11.15 -13.37
C GLN A 52 -2.48 11.74 -14.72
N ASP A 53 -2.24 10.92 -15.73
CA ASP A 53 -1.81 11.39 -17.04
C ASP A 53 -2.85 12.31 -17.69
N VAL A 54 -4.15 11.99 -17.60
CA VAL A 54 -5.24 12.85 -18.09
C VAL A 54 -5.18 14.22 -17.42
N ILE A 55 -5.16 14.25 -16.08
CA ILE A 55 -5.18 15.51 -15.32
C ILE A 55 -3.92 16.34 -15.60
N VAL A 56 -2.74 15.71 -15.60
CA VAL A 56 -1.47 16.40 -15.84
C VAL A 56 -1.42 17.06 -17.21
N ASN A 57 -2.05 16.46 -18.24
CA ASN A 57 -2.13 17.03 -19.58
C ASN A 57 -3.14 18.18 -19.71
N LEU A 58 -4.08 18.31 -18.76
CA LEU A 58 -5.07 19.39 -18.72
C LEU A 58 -4.62 20.61 -17.90
N LEU A 59 -3.61 20.43 -17.04
CA LEU A 59 -3.14 21.47 -16.13
C LEU A 59 -1.89 22.20 -16.65
N PRO A 60 -1.70 23.48 -16.30
CA PRO A 60 -0.41 24.15 -16.43
C PRO A 60 0.70 23.37 -15.71
N LYS A 61 1.93 23.47 -16.22
CA LYS A 61 3.09 22.69 -15.71
C LYS A 61 3.34 22.90 -14.22
N GLU A 62 3.09 24.09 -13.70
CA GLU A 62 3.28 24.44 -12.29
C GLU A 62 2.25 23.73 -11.39
N GLN A 63 1.03 23.53 -11.90
CA GLN A 63 -0.06 22.88 -11.17
C GLN A 63 0.03 21.36 -11.29
N SER A 64 0.51 20.84 -12.43
CA SER A 64 0.62 19.39 -12.64
C SER A 64 1.60 18.70 -11.66
N GLN A 65 2.55 19.44 -11.10
CA GLN A 65 3.46 18.93 -10.05
C GLN A 65 2.75 18.55 -8.75
N GLN A 66 1.55 19.09 -8.52
CA GLN A 66 0.72 18.77 -7.36
C GLN A 66 -0.07 17.46 -7.53
N VAL A 67 -0.10 16.90 -8.74
CA VAL A 67 -0.81 15.65 -9.05
C VAL A 67 0.15 14.48 -8.89
N LYS A 68 -0.07 13.67 -7.86
CA LYS A 68 0.74 12.49 -7.55
C LYS A 68 -0.07 11.22 -7.69
N TYR A 69 0.58 10.20 -8.23
CA TYR A 69 0.17 8.82 -8.16
C TYR A 69 0.69 8.24 -6.85
N VAL A 70 -0.19 7.74 -6.03
CA VAL A 70 0.11 7.22 -4.70
C VAL A 70 0.03 5.71 -4.73
N ILE A 71 1.04 5.05 -4.20
CA ILE A 71 1.07 3.61 -3.92
C ILE A 71 0.95 3.44 -2.41
N GLY A 72 0.11 2.52 -1.99
CA GLY A 72 -0.20 2.36 -0.57
C GLY A 72 -1.06 1.13 -0.29
N TYR A 73 -1.82 1.20 0.79
CA TYR A 73 -2.63 0.09 1.29
C TYR A 73 -4.02 0.55 1.71
N VAL A 74 -4.99 -0.33 1.48
CA VAL A 74 -6.31 -0.32 2.12
C VAL A 74 -6.34 -1.47 3.12
N LEU A 75 -6.71 -1.19 4.37
CA LEU A 75 -6.83 -2.22 5.39
C LEU A 75 -8.30 -2.63 5.59
N ARG A 76 -8.61 -3.88 5.24
CA ARG A 76 -9.93 -4.52 5.40
C ARG A 76 -9.78 -5.84 6.14
N GLY A 77 -9.26 -5.78 7.36
CA GLY A 77 -8.78 -6.95 8.12
C GLY A 77 -7.46 -7.53 7.61
N VAL A 78 -7.14 -7.35 6.33
CA VAL A 78 -5.82 -7.63 5.72
C VAL A 78 -5.37 -6.45 4.85
N PRO A 79 -4.04 -6.21 4.71
CA PRO A 79 -3.53 -5.16 3.85
C PRO A 79 -3.74 -5.56 2.40
N ILE A 80 -4.37 -4.66 1.65
CA ILE A 80 -4.58 -4.80 0.22
C ILE A 80 -3.75 -3.70 -0.44
N GLU A 81 -2.77 -4.11 -1.25
CA GLU A 81 -1.98 -3.18 -2.07
C GLU A 81 -2.92 -2.39 -2.99
N HIS A 82 -2.74 -1.07 -3.02
CA HIS A 82 -3.65 -0.19 -3.75
C HIS A 82 -2.98 1.07 -4.27
N ALA A 83 -3.66 1.77 -5.17
CA ALA A 83 -3.21 3.03 -5.74
C ALA A 83 -4.28 4.11 -5.71
N PHE A 84 -3.88 5.30 -5.27
CA PHE A 84 -4.74 6.47 -5.11
C PHE A 84 -4.16 7.66 -5.88
N LEU A 85 -5.00 8.63 -6.17
CA LEU A 85 -4.57 9.90 -6.73
C LEU A 85 -4.46 10.93 -5.61
N LYS A 86 -3.40 11.73 -5.60
CA LYS A 86 -3.25 12.88 -4.71
C LYS A 86 -3.18 14.15 -5.51
N ILE A 87 -3.97 15.16 -5.14
CA ILE A 87 -3.94 16.50 -5.74
C ILE A 87 -3.77 17.51 -4.61
N GLY A 88 -2.59 18.12 -4.54
CA GLY A 88 -2.20 18.93 -3.37
C GLY A 88 -2.16 18.05 -2.12
N ASP A 89 -3.00 18.35 -1.13
CA ASP A 89 -3.08 17.61 0.13
C ASP A 89 -4.24 16.61 0.20
N LYS A 90 -5.04 16.49 -0.87
CA LYS A 90 -6.23 15.62 -0.92
C LYS A 90 -5.96 14.33 -1.66
N TYR A 91 -6.59 13.25 -1.21
CA TYR A 91 -6.45 11.90 -1.77
C TYR A 91 -7.79 11.43 -2.32
N PHE A 92 -7.76 10.76 -3.46
CA PHE A 92 -8.93 10.33 -4.21
C PHE A 92 -8.72 8.91 -4.72
N ASP A 93 -9.79 8.12 -4.75
CA ASP A 93 -9.76 6.78 -5.33
C ASP A 93 -10.78 6.69 -6.48
N PRO A 94 -10.34 6.61 -7.74
CA PRO A 94 -11.25 6.49 -8.88
C PRO A 94 -11.90 5.10 -8.99
N THR A 95 -11.48 4.14 -8.17
CA THR A 95 -11.89 2.74 -8.24
C THR A 95 -12.82 2.31 -7.12
N ILE A 96 -12.85 3.04 -6.02
CA ILE A 96 -13.71 2.74 -4.87
C ILE A 96 -14.72 3.89 -4.69
N ASP A 97 -15.97 3.54 -4.41
CA ASP A 97 -16.93 4.52 -3.91
C ASP A 97 -16.61 4.80 -2.43
N VAL A 98 -16.26 6.04 -2.10
CA VAL A 98 -15.87 6.45 -0.74
C VAL A 98 -17.01 6.23 0.27
N SER A 99 -18.27 6.13 -0.18
CA SER A 99 -19.38 5.74 0.68
C SER A 99 -19.29 4.28 1.16
N GLU A 100 -18.54 3.43 0.47
CA GLU A 100 -18.30 2.02 0.81
C GLU A 100 -17.04 1.82 1.69
N THR A 101 -16.27 2.87 1.97
CA THR A 101 -14.98 2.78 2.71
C THR A 101 -15.03 3.34 4.12
N GLN A 102 -16.22 3.51 4.73
CA GLN A 102 -16.36 4.20 6.01
C GLN A 102 -15.55 3.59 7.17
N ASP A 103 -15.21 2.30 7.08
CA ASP A 103 -14.45 1.58 8.10
C ASP A 103 -13.02 1.21 7.63
N ASP A 104 -12.61 1.61 6.43
CA ASP A 104 -11.30 1.25 5.89
C ASP A 104 -10.20 2.19 6.39
N GLU A 105 -9.08 1.64 6.84
CA GLU A 105 -7.87 2.43 7.09
C GLU A 105 -7.02 2.51 5.82
N ILE A 106 -6.68 3.73 5.42
CA ILE A 106 -5.95 4.02 4.18
C ILE A 106 -4.56 4.54 4.50
N TYR A 107 -3.56 3.99 3.82
CA TYR A 107 -2.16 4.34 4.03
C TYR A 107 -1.45 4.67 2.72
N GLU A 108 -0.72 5.78 2.69
CA GLU A 108 0.27 6.13 1.67
C GLU A 108 1.64 5.53 2.04
N LEU A 109 2.30 4.89 1.08
CA LEU A 109 3.69 4.45 1.20
C LEU A 109 4.62 5.31 0.33
N LEU A 110 4.19 5.60 -0.91
CA LEU A 110 5.00 6.31 -1.90
C LEU A 110 4.10 7.18 -2.77
N SER A 111 4.53 8.41 -3.05
CA SER A 111 3.84 9.31 -3.98
C SER A 111 4.78 9.81 -5.08
N LEU A 112 4.31 9.73 -6.32
CA LEU A 112 5.11 9.92 -7.53
C LEU A 112 4.45 10.92 -8.49
N THR A 113 5.23 11.84 -9.05
CA THR A 113 4.85 12.64 -10.22
C THR A 113 4.64 11.76 -11.45
N ALA A 114 3.96 12.30 -12.47
CA ALA A 114 3.80 11.60 -13.74
C ALA A 114 5.15 11.22 -14.40
N ASP A 115 6.17 12.07 -14.27
CA ASP A 115 7.51 11.76 -14.80
C ASP A 115 8.18 10.61 -14.03
N GLU A 116 8.03 10.56 -12.70
CA GLU A 116 8.52 9.47 -11.87
C GLU A 116 7.76 8.16 -12.14
N VAL A 117 6.44 8.22 -12.34
CA VAL A 117 5.64 7.06 -12.76
C VAL A 117 6.09 6.55 -14.13
N ARG A 118 6.27 7.42 -15.11
CA ARG A 118 6.79 7.03 -16.44
C ARG A 118 8.19 6.41 -16.34
N HIS A 119 9.05 6.95 -15.47
CA HIS A 119 10.35 6.37 -15.23
C HIS A 119 10.24 4.96 -14.61
N MET A 120 9.41 4.81 -13.57
CA MET A 120 9.11 3.54 -12.93
C MET A 120 8.56 2.51 -13.93
N THR A 121 7.54 2.86 -14.71
CA THR A 121 6.93 1.98 -15.71
C THR A 121 7.92 1.58 -16.81
N ARG A 122 8.81 2.48 -17.26
CA ARG A 122 9.88 2.12 -18.22
C ARG A 122 10.90 1.16 -17.62
N LYS A 123 11.22 1.33 -16.33
CA LYS A 123 12.22 0.52 -15.63
C LYS A 123 11.70 -0.89 -15.33
N PHE A 124 10.43 -1.00 -14.93
CA PHE A 124 9.87 -2.27 -14.44
C PHE A 124 8.87 -2.94 -15.40
N GLY A 125 8.36 -2.21 -16.40
CA GLY A 125 7.47 -2.74 -17.43
C GLY A 125 6.02 -2.95 -16.99
N THR A 126 5.57 -2.33 -15.91
CA THR A 126 4.30 -2.72 -15.26
C THR A 126 3.20 -1.67 -15.42
N GLN A 127 2.04 -2.14 -15.91
CA GLN A 127 0.74 -1.49 -15.72
C GLN A 127 -0.17 -2.32 -14.79
N ASP A 128 0.31 -3.48 -14.32
CA ASP A 128 -0.47 -4.47 -13.57
C ASP A 128 -0.18 -4.44 -12.06
N HIS A 129 -1.25 -4.63 -11.28
CA HIS A 129 -1.32 -4.53 -9.82
C HIS A 129 -0.21 -5.25 -9.06
N GLY A 130 -0.11 -6.57 -9.24
CA GLY A 130 0.81 -7.39 -8.42
C GLY A 130 2.29 -7.18 -8.74
N VAL A 131 2.61 -6.50 -9.84
CA VAL A 131 4.01 -6.33 -10.27
C VAL A 131 4.58 -5.00 -9.76
N VAL A 132 3.76 -4.00 -9.45
CA VAL A 132 4.24 -2.69 -8.97
C VAL A 132 4.98 -2.84 -7.65
N MET A 133 4.32 -3.37 -6.60
CA MET A 133 4.94 -3.50 -5.29
C MET A 133 6.10 -4.49 -5.27
N LEU A 134 5.98 -5.61 -5.98
CA LEU A 134 7.10 -6.54 -6.16
C LEU A 134 8.31 -5.85 -6.84
N SER A 135 8.07 -4.98 -7.82
CA SER A 135 9.14 -4.24 -8.49
C SER A 135 9.80 -3.22 -7.56
N LEU A 136 9.02 -2.51 -6.74
CA LEU A 136 9.55 -1.58 -5.74
C LEU A 136 10.42 -2.30 -4.71
N ARG A 137 9.95 -3.46 -4.21
CA ARG A 137 10.68 -4.30 -3.25
C ARG A 137 12.06 -4.71 -3.75
N ASN A 138 12.16 -5.03 -5.04
CA ASN A 138 13.41 -5.48 -5.66
C ASN A 138 14.24 -4.34 -6.27
N SER A 139 13.80 -3.09 -6.15
CA SER A 139 14.49 -1.93 -6.71
C SER A 139 15.50 -1.35 -5.73
N ASP A 140 16.72 -1.10 -6.18
CA ASP A 140 17.71 -0.35 -5.38
C ASP A 140 17.24 1.07 -5.02
N ASP A 141 16.40 1.68 -5.86
CA ASP A 141 15.90 3.03 -5.63
C ASP A 141 14.86 3.07 -4.51
N TYR A 142 14.11 1.97 -4.31
CA TYR A 142 12.93 1.93 -3.44
C TYR A 142 13.02 0.89 -2.31
N LYS A 143 14.07 0.05 -2.27
CA LYS A 143 14.24 -0.96 -1.22
C LYS A 143 14.28 -0.38 0.21
N HIS A 144 14.59 0.90 0.35
CA HIS A 144 14.59 1.61 1.63
C HIS A 144 13.19 1.78 2.24
N LEU A 145 12.14 1.68 1.43
CA LEU A 145 10.74 1.67 1.87
C LEU A 145 10.36 0.37 2.61
N PHE A 146 11.19 -0.66 2.48
CA PHE A 146 10.95 -1.99 3.01
C PHE A 146 12.03 -2.36 4.02
N ASN A 147 11.65 -3.09 5.05
CA ASN A 147 12.55 -3.62 6.05
C ASN A 147 12.92 -5.07 5.72
N PHE A 148 13.91 -5.25 4.84
CA PHE A 148 14.49 -6.56 4.54
C PHE A 148 15.55 -7.00 5.55
N ASN A 149 16.07 -6.07 6.35
CA ASN A 149 17.06 -6.33 7.38
C ASN A 149 16.34 -6.59 8.70
N ASN A 150 15.88 -7.82 8.90
CA ASN A 150 15.40 -8.21 10.21
C ASN A 150 15.87 -9.62 10.55
N GLU A 151 17.18 -9.72 10.82
CA GLU A 151 17.64 -10.72 11.79
C GLU A 151 16.78 -10.64 13.07
N GLU A 152 16.34 -9.45 13.50
CA GLU A 152 15.44 -9.28 14.65
C GLU A 152 14.03 -9.88 14.48
N LEU A 153 13.33 -9.69 13.35
CA LEU A 153 12.03 -10.37 13.14
C LEU A 153 12.20 -11.88 12.99
N MET A 154 13.31 -12.35 12.41
CA MET A 154 13.59 -13.78 12.35
C MET A 154 13.87 -14.34 13.76
N ILE A 155 14.63 -13.59 14.57
CA ILE A 155 14.92 -13.92 15.97
C ILE A 155 13.64 -13.90 16.81
N ASP A 156 12.75 -12.92 16.63
CA ASP A 156 11.51 -12.82 17.39
C ASP A 156 10.47 -13.85 16.94
N ALA A 157 10.42 -14.20 15.65
CA ALA A 157 9.64 -15.35 15.17
C ALA A 157 10.18 -16.66 15.75
N ILE A 158 11.50 -16.85 15.78
CA ILE A 158 12.14 -18.04 16.38
C ILE A 158 11.87 -18.09 17.90
N LYS A 159 12.00 -16.99 18.63
CA LYS A 159 11.69 -16.92 20.07
C LYS A 159 10.24 -17.28 20.35
N ASN A 160 9.30 -16.68 19.62
CA ASN A 160 7.87 -16.99 19.77
C ASN A 160 7.56 -18.47 19.46
N MET A 161 8.26 -19.08 18.50
CA MET A 161 8.11 -20.52 18.21
C MET A 161 8.67 -21.38 19.36
N LEU A 162 9.81 -21.01 19.93
CA LEU A 162 10.44 -21.73 21.05
C LEU A 162 9.65 -21.59 22.36
N ASP A 163 9.11 -20.41 22.65
CA ASP A 163 8.29 -20.17 23.85
C ASP A 163 6.98 -20.99 23.79
N ASN A 164 6.38 -21.11 22.61
CA ASN A 164 5.21 -21.96 22.41
C ASN A 164 5.52 -23.47 22.52
N GLU A 165 6.71 -23.93 22.13
CA GLU A 165 7.14 -25.32 22.35
C GLU A 165 7.35 -25.63 23.84
N GLN A 166 7.93 -24.70 24.60
CA GLN A 166 8.14 -24.88 26.04
C GLN A 166 6.81 -24.95 26.81
N ASP A 167 5.82 -24.13 26.42
CA ASP A 167 4.47 -24.19 27.01
C ASP A 167 3.77 -25.53 26.70
N LEU A 168 3.96 -26.08 25.51
CA LEU A 168 3.43 -27.41 25.14
C LEU A 168 4.10 -28.54 25.92
N GLU A 169 5.43 -28.51 26.08
CA GLU A 169 6.16 -29.48 26.89
C GLU A 169 5.76 -29.43 28.37
N HIS A 170 5.53 -28.23 28.91
CA HIS A 170 5.07 -28.07 30.29
C HIS A 170 3.67 -28.65 30.49
N GLN A 171 2.73 -28.36 29.59
CA GLN A 171 1.37 -28.93 29.62
C GLN A 171 1.34 -30.45 29.46
N PHE A 172 2.22 -31.02 28.62
CA PHE A 172 2.35 -32.48 28.48
C PHE A 172 2.89 -33.15 29.75
N THR A 173 3.82 -32.48 30.43
CA THR A 173 4.43 -33.01 31.67
C THR A 173 3.44 -32.95 32.84
N GLU A 174 2.66 -31.87 32.96
CA GLU A 174 1.61 -31.77 33.97
C GLU A 174 0.49 -32.80 33.76
N ASN A 175 0.11 -33.08 32.52
CA ASN A 175 -0.92 -34.08 32.21
C ASN A 175 -0.44 -35.53 32.45
N LYS A 176 0.86 -35.82 32.29
CA LYS A 176 1.45 -37.12 32.66
C LYS A 176 1.50 -37.37 34.17
N MET A 177 1.54 -36.33 35.00
CA MET A 177 1.53 -36.46 36.46
C MET A 177 0.11 -36.56 37.05
N ARG A 178 -0.93 -36.36 36.24
CA ARG A 178 -2.34 -36.46 36.63
C ARG A 178 -3.03 -37.76 36.21
N LEU A 179 -2.32 -38.65 35.50
CA LEU A 179 -2.76 -40.00 35.08
C LEU A 179 -2.02 -41.06 35.89
#